data_AF-A0A958XSB2-F1
#
_entry.id   AF-A0A958XSB2-F1
#
_cell.length_a   1.000
_cell.length_b   1.000
_cell.length_c   1.000
_cell.angle_alpha   90.00
_cell.angle_beta   90.00
_cell.angle_gamma   90.00
#
_symmetry.space_group_name_H-M   'P 1'
#
loop_
_entity.id
_entity.type
_entity.pdbx_description
1 polymer ?
#
loop_
_entity_poly.entity_id
_entity_poly.type
_entity_poly.pdbx_seq_one_letter_code
_entity_poly.pdbx_strand_id
1 'polypeptide(L)'
;MKHIRSSLLLAIPVALFVFSCRKENPPGPTGPTGPPAAGLIRFDSMAVGQISKYIGLTGEDYYTSNNDNYQYVDDTLVLEIVAQDANGFLVAESLHYVGDVYPWIGEHPDSVYHYYLEVKDDTLKAKKVPGPSQWPYPDSRIFSFRTAMNDGGLPLSQITSPKVDILGWKTSLGYCECRREAYTEDYTLFGVDYPPLNVIVDNSAMAFDGNGETYVYSKETGVVRFSTYGWWTQSGYGWDLLP
;
A
#
# COMPACT_ATOMS: atom_id res chain seq x y z
N MET A 1 -9.15 85.92 -33.96
CA MET A 1 -10.46 85.72 -34.63
C MET A 1 -10.35 84.53 -35.57
N LYS A 2 -11.34 83.62 -35.52
CA LYS A 2 -11.66 82.56 -36.48
C LYS A 2 -10.73 81.34 -36.60
N HIS A 3 -11.29 80.22 -36.15
CA HIS A 3 -11.02 78.84 -36.52
C HIS A 3 -10.90 78.62 -38.04
N ILE A 4 -10.19 77.57 -38.45
CA ILE A 4 -10.69 76.54 -39.37
C ILE A 4 -9.98 75.21 -39.05
N ARG A 5 -10.79 74.16 -38.96
CA ARG A 5 -10.44 72.75 -38.75
C ARG A 5 -9.90 72.14 -40.05
N SER A 6 -9.07 71.12 -39.94
CA SER A 6 -9.01 70.08 -40.97
C SER A 6 -8.70 68.73 -40.34
N SER A 7 -9.72 67.87 -40.37
CA SER A 7 -9.68 66.48 -39.95
C SER A 7 -8.94 65.65 -40.99
N LEU A 8 -7.93 64.88 -40.57
CA LEU A 8 -7.36 63.81 -41.39
C LEU A 8 -7.52 62.50 -40.61
N LEU A 9 -8.48 61.68 -41.04
CA LEU A 9 -8.62 60.30 -40.60
C LEU A 9 -7.45 59.49 -41.19
N LEU A 10 -6.57 58.98 -40.33
CA LEU A 10 -5.57 57.99 -40.71
C LEU A 10 -6.12 56.60 -40.36
N ALA A 11 -6.50 55.84 -41.38
CA ALA A 11 -6.87 54.44 -41.25
C ALA A 11 -5.61 53.60 -41.08
N ILE A 12 -5.46 52.93 -39.92
CA ILE A 12 -4.38 51.98 -39.64
C ILE A 12 -4.82 50.60 -40.15
N PRO A 13 -4.08 49.94 -41.04
CA PRO A 13 -4.34 48.55 -41.40
C PRO A 13 -3.89 47.65 -40.24
N VAL A 14 -4.84 46.96 -39.63
CA VAL A 14 -4.59 45.89 -38.66
C VAL A 14 -4.02 44.69 -39.43
N ALA A 15 -2.71 44.55 -39.40
CA ALA A 15 -2.03 43.32 -39.82
C ALA A 15 -2.36 42.22 -38.80
N LEU A 16 -3.31 41.35 -39.18
CA LEU A 16 -3.59 40.08 -38.52
C LEU A 16 -2.35 39.17 -38.64
N PHE A 17 -1.42 39.29 -37.69
CA PHE A 17 -0.46 38.23 -37.41
C PHE A 17 -1.22 37.08 -36.75
N VAL A 18 -1.60 36.11 -37.58
CA VAL A 18 -2.05 34.78 -37.15
C VAL A 18 -0.82 34.08 -36.55
N PHE A 19 -0.54 34.37 -35.28
CA PHE A 19 0.31 33.51 -34.47
C PHE A 19 -0.44 32.20 -34.25
N SER A 20 -0.21 31.26 -35.17
CA SER A 20 -0.54 29.87 -34.97
C SER A 20 0.31 29.34 -33.83
N CYS A 21 -0.15 29.52 -32.59
CA CYS A 21 0.33 28.77 -31.43
C CYS A 21 0.02 27.29 -31.66
N ARG A 22 0.88 26.58 -32.40
CA ARG A 22 1.03 25.15 -32.19
C ARG A 22 1.59 25.01 -30.79
N LYS A 23 0.72 24.64 -29.85
CA LYS A 23 1.12 24.09 -28.58
C LYS A 23 1.86 22.79 -28.93
N GLU A 24 3.19 22.86 -29.04
CA GLU A 24 4.02 21.67 -28.96
C GLU A 24 3.68 21.06 -27.60
N ASN A 25 2.94 19.95 -27.64
CA ASN A 25 2.78 19.14 -26.44
C ASN A 25 4.20 18.77 -26.03
N PRO A 26 4.61 19.07 -24.79
CA PRO A 26 5.89 18.57 -24.31
C PRO A 26 5.89 17.05 -24.51
N PRO A 27 7.02 16.44 -24.87
CA PRO A 27 7.13 15.00 -24.93
C PRO A 27 6.57 14.44 -23.63
N GLY A 28 5.57 13.56 -23.75
CA GLY A 28 5.00 12.88 -22.59
C GLY A 28 6.15 12.24 -21.80
N PRO A 29 6.05 12.19 -20.46
CA PRO A 29 7.11 11.60 -19.65
C PRO A 29 7.30 10.14 -20.08
N THR A 30 8.37 9.83 -20.79
CA THR A 30 8.78 8.46 -21.14
C THR A 30 9.70 7.87 -20.06
N GLY A 31 9.43 8.20 -18.80
CA GLY A 31 10.06 7.55 -17.65
C GLY A 31 9.05 6.65 -16.96
N PRO A 32 9.48 5.59 -16.25
CA PRO A 32 8.60 4.85 -15.35
C PRO A 32 7.96 5.86 -14.41
N THR A 33 6.63 5.93 -14.42
CA THR A 33 5.84 6.68 -13.45
C THR A 33 6.20 6.12 -12.07
N GLY A 34 7.10 6.81 -11.36
CA GLY A 34 7.45 6.43 -10.00
C GLY A 34 6.18 6.34 -9.13
N PRO A 35 6.22 5.55 -8.04
CA PRO A 35 5.04 5.30 -7.24
C PRO A 35 4.40 6.61 -6.75
N PRO A 36 3.08 6.65 -6.56
CA PRO A 36 2.34 7.84 -6.16
C PRO A 36 2.83 8.33 -4.79
N ALA A 37 3.80 9.23 -4.80
CA ALA A 37 4.53 9.63 -3.59
C ALA A 37 3.76 10.64 -2.71
N ALA A 38 2.67 11.22 -3.21
CA ALA A 38 1.93 12.23 -2.49
C ALA A 38 0.86 11.60 -1.60
N GLY A 39 1.27 11.25 -0.38
CA GLY A 39 0.35 10.95 0.71
C GLY A 39 0.33 9.52 1.21
N LEU A 40 1.03 8.56 0.60
CA LEU A 40 1.13 7.20 1.13
C LEU A 40 1.87 7.16 2.47
N ILE A 41 1.57 6.14 3.30
CA ILE A 41 2.35 5.86 4.51
C ILE A 41 3.71 5.29 4.13
N ARG A 42 4.77 6.07 4.39
CA ARG A 42 6.16 5.69 4.11
C ARG A 42 6.90 5.45 5.41
N PHE A 43 7.53 4.29 5.59
CA PHE A 43 8.21 3.96 6.84
C PHE A 43 9.50 4.75 7.08
N ASP A 44 10.15 5.23 6.01
CA ASP A 44 11.36 6.08 6.09
C ASP A 44 11.06 7.55 6.45
N SER A 45 9.79 7.96 6.35
CA SER A 45 9.37 9.35 6.47
C SER A 45 7.90 9.46 6.91
N MET A 46 7.53 8.67 7.93
CA MET A 46 6.17 8.67 8.46
C MET A 46 5.78 10.06 8.98
N ALA A 47 4.58 10.50 8.64
CA ALA A 47 4.04 11.78 9.05
C ALA A 47 2.52 11.72 9.22
N VAL A 48 2.00 12.53 10.15
CA VAL A 48 0.55 12.70 10.33
C VAL A 48 -0.09 13.20 9.04
N GLY A 49 -1.22 12.61 8.67
CA GLY A 49 -1.97 12.88 7.46
C GLY A 49 -1.61 11.99 6.26
N GLN A 50 -0.64 11.08 6.39
CA GLN A 50 -0.42 10.04 5.37
C GLN A 50 -1.53 8.99 5.40
N ILE A 51 -2.00 8.60 4.22
CA ILE A 51 -3.08 7.66 3.98
C ILE A 51 -2.65 6.61 2.96
N SER A 52 -2.76 5.33 3.30
CA SER A 52 -2.67 4.22 2.35
C SER A 52 -4.02 3.54 2.21
N LYS A 53 -4.44 3.28 0.97
CA LYS A 53 -5.70 2.59 0.66
C LYS A 53 -5.40 1.28 -0.02
N TYR A 54 -6.16 0.25 0.29
CA TYR A 54 -5.95 -1.09 -0.25
C TYR A 54 -7.26 -1.66 -0.75
N ILE A 55 -7.23 -2.37 -1.87
CA ILE A 55 -8.36 -3.18 -2.35
C ILE A 55 -8.23 -4.59 -1.79
N GLY A 56 -9.35 -5.14 -1.33
CA GLY A 56 -9.42 -6.51 -0.82
C GLY A 56 -9.29 -7.53 -1.94
N LEU A 57 -8.61 -8.63 -1.64
CA LEU A 57 -8.63 -9.84 -2.47
C LEU A 57 -8.93 -11.06 -1.61
N THR A 58 -9.49 -12.09 -2.23
CA THR A 58 -9.70 -13.40 -1.64
C THR A 58 -9.00 -14.43 -2.51
N GLY A 59 -8.34 -15.40 -1.89
CA GLY A 59 -7.61 -16.43 -2.61
C GLY A 59 -7.90 -17.83 -2.05
N GLU A 60 -7.76 -18.82 -2.93
CA GLU A 60 -7.96 -20.23 -2.62
C GLU A 60 -6.80 -21.09 -3.16
N ASP A 61 -6.83 -22.38 -2.83
CA ASP A 61 -5.89 -23.39 -3.29
C ASP A 61 -4.41 -23.03 -3.03
N TYR A 62 -4.10 -22.46 -1.85
CA TYR A 62 -2.77 -21.93 -1.53
C TYR A 62 -1.60 -22.87 -1.84
N TYR A 63 -1.74 -24.18 -1.61
CA TYR A 63 -0.66 -25.15 -1.85
C TYR A 63 -0.60 -25.74 -3.27
N THR A 64 -1.54 -25.39 -4.13
CA THR A 64 -1.53 -25.85 -5.53
C THR A 64 -0.62 -24.96 -6.38
N SER A 65 -0.18 -25.49 -7.52
CA SER A 65 0.55 -24.71 -8.53
C SER A 65 -0.33 -23.71 -9.29
N ASN A 66 -1.64 -23.69 -9.02
CA ASN A 66 -2.54 -22.67 -9.55
C ASN A 66 -2.35 -21.39 -8.72
N ASN A 67 -1.82 -20.35 -9.36
CA ASN A 67 -1.60 -19.06 -8.71
C ASN A 67 -2.75 -18.08 -8.97
N ASP A 68 -3.63 -18.40 -9.91
CA ASP A 68 -4.68 -17.51 -10.40
C ASP A 68 -6.04 -17.76 -9.74
N ASN A 69 -6.11 -18.66 -8.73
CA ASN A 69 -7.33 -18.84 -7.95
C ASN A 69 -7.47 -17.75 -6.88
N TYR A 70 -7.71 -16.52 -7.34
CA TYR A 70 -8.02 -15.37 -6.49
C TYR A 70 -8.92 -14.38 -7.24
N GLN A 71 -9.58 -13.51 -6.49
CA GLN A 71 -10.43 -12.45 -7.03
C GLN A 71 -10.37 -11.22 -6.12
N TYR A 72 -10.54 -10.04 -6.70
CA TYR A 72 -10.72 -8.82 -5.93
C TYR A 72 -12.17 -8.71 -5.45
N VAL A 73 -12.35 -8.10 -4.29
CA VAL A 73 -13.65 -7.71 -3.73
C VAL A 73 -13.77 -6.19 -3.73
N ASP A 74 -15.00 -5.67 -3.58
CA ASP A 74 -15.25 -4.22 -3.56
C ASP A 74 -14.88 -3.55 -2.22
N ASP A 75 -14.37 -4.33 -1.26
CA ASP A 75 -13.95 -3.86 0.06
C ASP A 75 -12.61 -3.11 -0.04
N THR A 76 -12.55 -1.92 0.56
CA THR A 76 -11.35 -1.06 0.62
C THR A 76 -10.91 -0.87 2.07
N LEU A 77 -9.67 -1.25 2.38
CA LEU A 77 -9.04 -0.93 3.66
C LEU A 77 -8.37 0.44 3.57
N VAL A 78 -8.54 1.29 4.58
CA VAL A 78 -7.92 2.61 4.68
C VAL A 78 -7.12 2.71 5.97
N LEU A 79 -5.83 2.99 5.84
CA LEU A 79 -4.92 3.31 6.95
C LEU A 79 -4.58 4.79 6.89
N GLU A 80 -4.73 5.51 8.00
CA GLU A 80 -4.36 6.91 8.15
C GLU A 80 -3.48 7.13 9.38
N ILE A 81 -2.36 7.84 9.25
CA ILE A 81 -1.61 8.33 10.41
C ILE A 81 -2.32 9.55 10.98
N VAL A 82 -3.02 9.38 12.10
CA VAL A 82 -3.87 10.42 12.70
C VAL A 82 -3.17 11.22 13.80
N ALA A 83 -2.12 10.68 14.41
CA ALA A 83 -1.35 11.38 15.43
C ALA A 83 0.09 10.83 15.55
N GLN A 84 0.93 11.55 16.27
CA GLN A 84 2.26 11.08 16.68
C GLN A 84 2.50 11.46 18.14
N ASP A 85 2.97 10.51 18.94
CA ASP A 85 3.34 10.73 20.34
C ASP A 85 4.56 9.90 20.76
N ALA A 86 4.81 9.77 22.07
CA ALA A 86 5.95 9.03 22.61
C ALA A 86 5.89 7.51 22.34
N ASN A 87 4.74 6.97 21.94
CA ASN A 87 4.56 5.55 21.60
C ASN A 87 4.83 5.25 20.12
N GLY A 88 4.81 6.26 19.26
CA GLY A 88 5.01 6.15 17.82
C GLY A 88 3.99 6.96 17.01
N PHE A 89 3.70 6.50 15.80
CA PHE A 89 2.69 7.07 14.91
C PHE A 89 1.37 6.33 15.10
N LEU A 90 0.34 7.01 15.58
CA LEU A 90 -0.99 6.43 15.75
C LEU A 90 -1.65 6.29 14.39
N VAL A 91 -2.01 5.06 14.04
CA VAL A 91 -2.76 4.71 12.84
C VAL A 91 -4.23 4.50 13.20
N ALA A 92 -5.12 5.06 12.40
CA ALA A 92 -6.52 4.67 12.33
C ALA A 92 -6.74 3.78 11.10
N GLU A 93 -7.31 2.60 11.30
CA GLU A 93 -7.60 1.63 10.25
C GLU A 93 -9.13 1.44 10.15
N SER A 94 -9.67 1.67 8.97
CA SER A 94 -11.11 1.55 8.69
C SER A 94 -11.37 0.73 7.43
N LEU A 95 -12.53 0.09 7.38
CA LEU A 95 -12.99 -0.69 6.24
C LEU A 95 -14.15 0.04 5.56
N HIS A 96 -14.02 0.28 4.26
CA HIS A 96 -15.09 0.81 3.41
C HIS A 96 -15.59 -0.31 2.51
N TYR A 97 -16.89 -0.54 2.46
CA TYR A 97 -17.47 -1.66 1.73
C TYR A 97 -18.80 -1.27 1.07
N VAL A 98 -19.21 -2.04 0.05
CA VAL A 98 -20.49 -1.88 -0.63
C VAL A 98 -21.29 -3.17 -0.52
N GLY A 99 -22.39 -3.14 0.22
CA GLY A 99 -23.23 -4.31 0.42
C GLY A 99 -22.68 -5.25 1.49
N ASP A 100 -22.65 -6.55 1.18
CA ASP A 100 -22.16 -7.57 2.11
C ASP A 100 -20.63 -7.66 2.07
N VAL A 101 -20.00 -7.53 3.24
CA VAL A 101 -18.55 -7.70 3.39
C VAL A 101 -18.20 -9.18 3.27
N TYR A 102 -17.08 -9.49 2.62
CA TYR A 102 -16.64 -10.87 2.54
C TYR A 102 -16.38 -11.45 3.95
N PRO A 103 -16.89 -12.64 4.32
CA PRO A 103 -16.88 -13.12 5.71
C PRO A 103 -15.51 -13.14 6.39
N TRP A 104 -14.44 -13.39 5.63
CA TRP A 104 -13.06 -13.47 6.13
C TRP A 104 -12.42 -12.09 6.35
N ILE A 105 -12.97 -11.06 5.72
CA ILE A 105 -12.53 -9.65 5.80
C ILE A 105 -13.38 -8.88 6.83
N GLY A 106 -14.65 -9.27 6.96
CA GLY A 106 -15.70 -8.52 7.64
C GLY A 106 -15.84 -8.75 9.13
N GLU A 107 -14.81 -9.24 9.83
CA GLU A 107 -14.85 -9.18 11.29
C GLU A 107 -14.90 -7.71 11.74
N HIS A 108 -16.00 -7.35 12.40
CA HIS A 108 -16.31 -6.00 12.87
C HIS A 108 -16.08 -4.91 11.81
N PRO A 109 -16.83 -4.94 10.70
CA PRO A 109 -16.50 -4.12 9.53
C PRO A 109 -16.69 -2.62 9.79
N ASP A 110 -17.56 -2.26 10.74
CA ASP A 110 -17.80 -0.88 11.15
C ASP A 110 -16.80 -0.36 12.21
N SER A 111 -15.90 -1.20 12.69
CA SER A 111 -14.90 -0.81 13.69
C SER A 111 -13.73 -0.08 13.06
N VAL A 112 -13.36 1.05 13.66
CA VAL A 112 -12.09 1.73 13.40
C VAL A 112 -11.05 1.23 14.41
N TYR A 113 -10.06 0.50 13.91
CA TYR A 113 -8.98 0.02 14.74
C TYR A 113 -7.89 1.07 14.91
N HIS A 114 -7.24 1.07 16.07
CA HIS A 114 -6.18 2.00 16.39
C HIS A 114 -4.96 1.25 16.93
N TYR A 115 -3.78 1.54 16.38
CA TYR A 115 -2.50 0.97 16.79
C TYR A 115 -1.36 1.94 16.48
N TYR A 116 -0.22 1.77 17.14
CA TYR A 116 0.98 2.56 16.86
C TYR A 116 1.90 1.82 15.89
N LEU A 117 2.43 2.55 14.91
CA LEU A 117 3.61 2.14 14.16
C LEU A 117 4.85 2.81 14.76
N GLU A 118 5.89 2.02 14.97
CA GLU A 118 7.20 2.50 15.39
C GLU A 118 8.28 1.89 14.51
N VAL A 119 9.21 2.71 14.05
CA VAL A 119 10.46 2.24 13.45
C VAL A 119 11.56 2.34 14.49
N LYS A 120 12.14 1.20 14.85
CA LYS A 120 13.25 1.11 15.79
C LYS A 120 14.27 0.11 15.25
N ASP A 121 15.54 0.51 15.28
CA ASP A 121 16.67 -0.32 14.82
C ASP A 121 16.41 -0.91 13.41
N ASP A 122 15.93 -0.07 12.49
CA ASP A 122 15.60 -0.42 11.10
C ASP A 122 14.54 -1.53 10.97
N THR A 123 13.66 -1.65 11.96
CA THR A 123 12.53 -2.59 11.97
C THR A 123 11.24 -1.84 12.26
N LEU A 124 10.22 -2.05 11.43
CA LEU A 124 8.86 -1.60 11.73
C LEU A 124 8.19 -2.56 12.72
N LYS A 125 7.56 -1.99 13.75
CA LYS A 125 6.73 -2.69 14.72
C LYS A 125 5.34 -2.08 14.75
N ALA A 126 4.31 -2.93 14.82
CA ALA A 126 2.94 -2.51 15.11
C ALA A 126 2.62 -2.83 16.57
N LYS A 127 2.19 -1.82 17.34
CA LYS A 127 1.91 -1.93 18.77
C LYS A 127 0.47 -1.59 19.07
N LYS A 128 -0.13 -2.33 19.99
CA LYS A 128 -1.48 -2.03 20.45
C LYS A 128 -1.55 -0.69 21.18
N VAL A 129 -2.67 0.03 21.03
CA VAL A 129 -3.03 1.13 21.93
C VAL A 129 -3.34 0.58 23.34
N PRO A 130 -2.75 1.13 24.41
CA PRO A 130 -3.08 0.72 25.78
C PRO A 130 -4.58 0.77 26.05
N GLY A 131 -5.15 -0.33 26.56
CA GLY A 131 -6.59 -0.46 26.78
C GLY A 131 -6.95 -1.63 27.70
N PRO A 132 -8.25 -1.84 27.97
CA PRO A 132 -8.72 -2.85 28.92
C PRO A 132 -8.51 -4.29 28.44
N SER A 133 -8.44 -4.50 27.13
CA SER A 133 -8.17 -5.82 26.55
C SER A 133 -6.75 -6.28 26.89
N GLN A 134 -6.64 -7.46 27.49
CA GLN A 134 -5.38 -8.10 27.88
C GLN A 134 -4.59 -8.65 26.68
N TRP A 135 -5.17 -8.64 25.48
CA TRP A 135 -4.50 -9.09 24.27
C TRP A 135 -3.31 -8.16 23.96
N PRO A 136 -2.07 -8.64 23.81
CA PRO A 136 -0.90 -7.75 23.69
C PRO A 136 -0.66 -7.22 22.26
N TYR A 137 -1.43 -7.68 21.28
CA TYR A 137 -1.21 -7.41 19.86
C TYR A 137 -2.16 -6.34 19.32
N PRO A 138 -1.79 -5.61 18.25
CA PRO A 138 -2.67 -4.63 17.63
C PRO A 138 -3.92 -5.31 17.07
N ASP A 139 -5.06 -4.64 17.21
CA ASP A 139 -6.24 -4.96 16.42
C ASP A 139 -6.00 -4.36 15.02
N SER A 140 -5.78 -5.19 14.01
CA SER A 140 -5.52 -4.76 12.63
C SER A 140 -5.81 -5.89 11.63
N ARG A 141 -6.23 -5.51 10.42
CA ARG A 141 -6.48 -6.39 9.27
C ARG A 141 -5.24 -6.59 8.39
N ILE A 142 -4.16 -5.86 8.65
CA ILE A 142 -2.91 -5.91 7.87
C ILE A 142 -1.68 -6.14 8.74
N PHE A 143 -1.72 -5.82 10.04
CA PHE A 143 -0.64 -6.09 10.99
C PHE A 143 -1.04 -7.13 12.03
N SER A 144 -0.24 -8.18 12.17
CA SER A 144 -0.55 -9.29 13.07
C SER A 144 0.31 -9.30 14.33
N PHE A 145 0.09 -10.33 15.16
CA PHE A 145 0.93 -10.59 16.32
C PHE A 145 2.43 -10.67 15.97
N ARG A 146 2.82 -11.22 14.81
CA ARG A 146 4.23 -11.32 14.39
C ARG A 146 4.86 -9.96 14.17
N THR A 147 4.09 -8.97 13.69
CA THR A 147 4.59 -7.60 13.54
C THR A 147 4.73 -6.86 14.88
N ALA A 148 4.10 -7.38 15.93
CA ALA A 148 4.12 -6.83 17.29
C ALA A 148 5.14 -7.51 18.24
N MET A 149 5.60 -8.72 17.94
CA MET A 149 6.56 -9.44 18.78
C MET A 149 7.95 -8.78 18.78
N ASN A 150 8.68 -8.89 19.90
CA ASN A 150 10.02 -8.28 20.06
C ASN A 150 11.04 -8.83 19.05
N ASP A 151 11.00 -10.13 18.77
CA ASP A 151 11.80 -10.83 17.77
C ASP A 151 11.16 -10.84 16.36
N GLY A 152 9.97 -10.26 16.21
CA GLY A 152 9.24 -10.13 14.95
C GLY A 152 9.42 -8.78 14.26
N GLY A 153 8.36 -8.24 13.63
CA GLY A 153 8.38 -6.96 12.91
C GLY A 153 8.66 -7.11 11.40
N LEU A 154 8.85 -5.98 10.72
CA LEU A 154 9.24 -5.94 9.30
C LEU A 154 10.61 -5.24 9.16
N PRO A 155 11.69 -5.96 8.81
CA PRO A 155 13.00 -5.33 8.58
C PRO A 155 12.93 -4.36 7.39
N LEU A 156 13.37 -3.13 7.60
CA LEU A 156 13.35 -2.06 6.59
C LEU A 156 14.63 -2.00 5.76
N SER A 157 15.71 -2.66 6.20
CA SER A 157 16.88 -2.90 5.37
C SER A 157 16.50 -3.76 4.17
N GLN A 158 17.08 -3.43 3.02
CA GLN A 158 16.85 -4.17 1.80
C GLN A 158 17.32 -5.62 1.96
N ILE A 159 16.40 -6.57 1.81
CA ILE A 159 16.74 -7.98 1.68
C ILE A 159 17.33 -8.19 0.29
N THR A 160 18.43 -8.94 0.21
CA THR A 160 19.18 -9.13 -1.04
C THR A 160 19.23 -10.58 -1.51
N SER A 161 18.66 -11.51 -0.74
CA SER A 161 18.58 -12.93 -1.09
C SER A 161 17.58 -13.70 -0.23
N PRO A 162 16.84 -14.68 -0.79
CA PRO A 162 16.73 -15.01 -2.21
C PRO A 162 15.80 -14.03 -2.96
N LYS A 163 15.95 -13.96 -4.29
CA LYS A 163 14.97 -13.32 -5.18
C LYS A 163 13.76 -14.23 -5.35
N VAL A 164 12.56 -13.65 -5.34
CA VAL A 164 11.28 -14.36 -5.51
C VAL A 164 10.36 -13.59 -6.45
N ASP A 165 9.43 -14.32 -7.04
CA ASP A 165 8.36 -13.77 -7.87
C ASP A 165 7.07 -13.74 -7.05
N ILE A 166 6.26 -12.71 -7.28
CA ILE A 166 4.89 -12.65 -6.80
C ILE A 166 3.98 -13.22 -7.90
N LEU A 167 3.33 -14.35 -7.63
CA LEU A 167 2.55 -15.10 -8.60
C LEU A 167 1.09 -15.11 -8.15
N GLY A 168 0.24 -14.35 -8.85
CA GLY A 168 -1.16 -14.17 -8.46
C GLY A 168 -1.25 -13.60 -7.04
N TRP A 169 -1.80 -14.36 -6.09
CA TRP A 169 -1.89 -13.96 -4.66
C TRP A 169 -0.81 -14.56 -3.74
N LYS A 170 0.18 -15.27 -4.30
CA LYS A 170 1.23 -16.03 -3.57
C LYS A 170 2.64 -15.60 -4.00
N THR A 171 3.66 -16.27 -3.46
CA THR A 171 5.06 -16.10 -3.88
C THR A 171 5.63 -17.40 -4.45
N SER A 172 6.74 -17.32 -5.18
CA SER A 172 7.48 -18.49 -5.66
C SER A 172 8.31 -19.20 -4.57
N LEU A 173 8.24 -18.76 -3.30
CA LEU A 173 8.90 -19.44 -2.19
C LEU A 173 8.22 -20.78 -1.92
N GLY A 174 9.04 -21.84 -1.89
CA GLY A 174 8.57 -23.14 -1.40
C GLY A 174 8.05 -23.06 0.04
N TYR A 175 7.03 -23.85 0.32
CA TYR A 175 6.42 -23.94 1.64
C TYR A 175 7.43 -24.38 2.72
N CYS A 176 7.35 -23.74 3.88
CA CYS A 176 7.86 -24.22 5.16
C CYS A 176 6.94 -23.70 6.26
N GLU A 177 6.92 -24.34 7.42
CA GLU A 177 6.31 -23.83 8.67
C GLU A 177 7.29 -22.90 9.39
N CYS A 178 7.81 -21.92 8.66
CA CYS A 178 8.87 -21.06 9.12
C CYS A 178 8.70 -19.64 8.59
N ARG A 179 9.47 -18.73 9.17
CA ARG A 179 9.61 -17.37 8.66
C ARG A 179 10.73 -17.35 7.62
N ARG A 180 10.43 -16.82 6.44
CA ARG A 180 11.38 -16.64 5.35
C ARG A 180 11.40 -15.18 4.93
N GLU A 181 12.60 -14.72 4.66
CA GLU A 181 12.87 -13.39 4.13
C GLU A 181 13.35 -13.56 2.69
N ALA A 182 12.91 -12.67 1.82
CA ALA A 182 13.25 -12.64 0.41
C ALA A 182 13.07 -11.22 -0.13
N TYR A 183 13.33 -11.03 -1.42
CA TYR A 183 13.00 -9.80 -2.11
C TYR A 183 12.45 -10.09 -3.50
N THR A 184 11.72 -9.14 -4.08
CA THR A 184 11.25 -9.19 -5.45
C THR A 184 11.73 -7.95 -6.21
N GLU A 185 11.92 -8.08 -7.51
CA GLU A 185 12.28 -7.00 -8.43
C GLU A 185 11.22 -6.95 -9.54
N ASP A 186 11.08 -5.81 -10.21
CA ASP A 186 10.17 -5.65 -11.36
C ASP A 186 8.70 -5.98 -11.02
N TYR A 187 8.27 -5.72 -9.77
CA TYR A 187 6.90 -5.98 -9.35
C TYR A 187 5.98 -4.85 -9.84
N THR A 188 5.04 -5.19 -10.71
CA THR A 188 3.99 -4.28 -11.18
C THR A 188 2.66 -4.64 -10.54
N LEU A 189 2.02 -3.68 -9.86
CA LEU A 189 0.68 -3.82 -9.30
C LEU A 189 -0.19 -2.66 -9.79
N PHE A 190 -1.33 -2.98 -10.40
CA PHE A 190 -2.25 -2.00 -11.02
C PHE A 190 -1.59 -0.98 -11.96
N GLY A 191 -0.56 -1.41 -12.69
CA GLY A 191 0.18 -0.56 -13.63
C GLY A 191 1.21 0.37 -12.98
N VAL A 192 1.44 0.25 -11.66
CA VAL A 192 2.54 0.92 -10.96
C VAL A 192 3.72 -0.04 -10.85
N ASP A 193 4.88 0.40 -11.34
CA ASP A 193 6.14 -0.33 -11.20
C ASP A 193 6.81 0.05 -9.89
N TYR A 194 7.06 -0.94 -9.04
CA TYR A 194 7.72 -0.75 -7.76
C TYR A 194 9.23 -1.01 -7.87
N PRO A 195 10.07 -0.24 -7.14
CA PRO A 195 11.47 -0.61 -6.94
C PRO A 195 11.55 -1.98 -6.21
N PRO A 196 12.75 -2.57 -6.04
CA PRO A 196 12.88 -3.81 -5.30
C PRO A 196 12.16 -3.77 -3.94
N LEU A 197 11.30 -4.75 -3.69
CA LEU A 197 10.50 -4.84 -2.47
C LEU A 197 11.00 -5.98 -1.59
N ASN A 198 10.98 -5.77 -0.28
CA ASN A 198 11.16 -6.83 0.70
C ASN A 198 9.93 -7.75 0.71
N VAL A 199 10.17 -9.04 0.87
CA VAL A 199 9.14 -10.07 0.98
C VAL A 199 9.38 -10.86 2.27
N ILE A 200 8.38 -10.90 3.14
CA ILE A 200 8.37 -11.76 4.33
C ILE A 200 7.22 -12.74 4.17
N VAL A 201 7.52 -14.04 4.20
CA VAL A 201 6.52 -15.10 4.32
C VAL A 201 6.70 -15.73 5.69
N ASP A 202 5.71 -15.59 6.56
CA ASP A 202 5.72 -16.13 7.91
C ASP A 202 4.60 -17.15 8.08
N ASN A 203 4.96 -18.42 7.93
CA ASN A 203 4.05 -19.56 8.11
C ASN A 203 4.31 -20.27 9.44
N SER A 204 5.10 -19.69 10.33
CA SER A 204 5.49 -20.34 11.59
C SER A 204 4.31 -20.63 12.52
N ALA A 205 3.24 -19.84 12.43
CA ALA A 205 2.01 -20.07 13.20
C ALA A 205 1.21 -21.28 12.70
N MET A 206 1.41 -21.70 11.44
CA MET A 206 0.69 -22.84 10.86
C MET A 206 1.06 -24.17 11.53
N ALA A 207 2.25 -24.29 12.13
CA ALA A 207 2.63 -25.43 12.96
C ALA A 207 1.75 -25.60 14.21
N PHE A 208 0.98 -24.57 14.58
CA PHE A 208 0.09 -24.54 15.74
C PHE A 208 -1.32 -24.10 15.34
N ASP A 209 -1.77 -24.48 14.13
CA ASP A 209 -3.10 -24.18 13.60
C ASP A 209 -3.41 -22.68 13.42
N GLY A 210 -2.39 -21.83 13.41
CA GLY A 210 -2.51 -20.41 13.05
C GLY A 210 -2.48 -20.18 11.54
N ASN A 211 -2.73 -18.93 11.14
CA ASN A 211 -2.61 -18.51 9.75
C ASN A 211 -1.15 -18.21 9.37
N GLY A 212 -0.82 -18.41 8.11
CA GLY A 212 0.39 -17.86 7.52
C GLY A 212 0.12 -16.47 6.97
N GLU A 213 1.20 -15.73 6.78
CA GLU A 213 1.15 -14.33 6.34
C GLU A 213 2.23 -14.06 5.32
N THR A 214 1.94 -13.18 4.36
CA THR A 214 2.90 -12.65 3.40
C THR A 214 2.82 -11.13 3.42
N TYR A 215 3.98 -10.48 3.54
CA TYR A 215 4.13 -9.03 3.38
C TYR A 215 5.06 -8.75 2.19
N VAL A 216 4.64 -7.84 1.32
CA VAL A 216 5.46 -7.26 0.24
C VAL A 216 5.52 -5.76 0.48
N TYR A 217 6.70 -5.20 0.73
CA TYR A 217 6.83 -3.83 1.23
C TYR A 217 8.21 -3.21 0.95
N SER A 218 8.32 -1.90 1.11
CA SER A 218 9.61 -1.21 1.25
C SER A 218 9.49 -0.08 2.27
N LYS A 219 10.62 0.48 2.69
CA LYS A 219 10.59 1.66 3.58
C LYS A 219 10.06 2.91 2.88
N GLU A 220 10.25 3.02 1.56
CA GLU A 220 9.84 4.16 0.74
C GLU A 220 8.38 4.11 0.34
N THR A 221 7.78 2.92 0.18
CA THR A 221 6.40 2.76 -0.31
C THR A 221 5.42 2.26 0.74
N GLY A 222 5.91 1.79 1.89
CA GLY A 222 5.08 1.11 2.88
C GLY A 222 4.76 -0.32 2.46
N VAL A 223 3.67 -0.87 2.99
CA VAL A 223 3.14 -2.18 2.57
C VAL A 223 2.48 -2.02 1.20
N VAL A 224 2.94 -2.79 0.22
CA VAL A 224 2.37 -2.83 -1.14
C VAL A 224 1.34 -3.95 -1.24
N ARG A 225 1.62 -5.09 -0.61
CA ARG A 225 0.68 -6.21 -0.49
C ARG A 225 0.81 -6.89 0.86
N PHE A 226 -0.33 -7.27 1.40
CA PHE A 226 -0.44 -8.23 2.51
C PHE A 226 -1.37 -9.36 2.11
N SER A 227 -1.07 -10.58 2.55
CA SER A 227 -1.99 -11.72 2.45
C SER A 227 -1.92 -12.54 3.73
N THR A 228 -3.05 -13.10 4.15
CA THR A 228 -3.13 -14.12 5.20
C THR A 228 -3.98 -15.29 4.75
N TYR A 229 -3.60 -16.50 5.15
CA TYR A 229 -4.21 -17.74 4.67
C TYR A 229 -4.09 -18.87 5.70
N GLY A 230 -5.10 -19.73 5.74
CA GLY A 230 -5.16 -20.85 6.68
C GLY A 230 -4.59 -22.15 6.10
N TRP A 231 -3.92 -22.95 6.94
CA TRP A 231 -3.46 -24.28 6.56
C TRP A 231 -4.61 -25.20 6.14
N TRP A 232 -5.66 -25.24 6.97
CA TRP A 232 -6.79 -26.15 6.81
C TRP A 232 -7.71 -25.81 5.64
N THR A 233 -7.91 -24.52 5.38
CA THR A 233 -8.81 -24.04 4.34
C THR A 233 -8.11 -23.84 3.00
N GLN A 234 -6.77 -23.72 3.01
CA GLN A 234 -5.97 -23.27 1.85
C GLN A 234 -6.47 -21.96 1.23
N SER A 235 -7.25 -21.21 2.01
CA SER A 235 -7.99 -20.03 1.58
C SER A 235 -7.63 -18.88 2.50
N GLY A 236 -7.76 -17.67 1.97
CA GLY A 236 -7.33 -16.48 2.65
C GLY A 236 -7.82 -15.20 2.01
N TYR A 237 -7.33 -14.10 2.53
CA TYR A 237 -7.56 -12.77 1.98
C TYR A 237 -6.26 -11.98 1.95
N GLY A 238 -6.28 -10.87 1.22
CA GLY A 238 -5.18 -9.94 1.16
C GLY A 238 -5.63 -8.51 0.87
N TRP A 239 -4.67 -7.61 0.93
CA TRP A 239 -4.82 -6.17 0.74
C TRP A 239 -3.75 -5.69 -0.22
N ASP A 240 -4.18 -5.18 -1.36
CA ASP A 240 -3.30 -4.65 -2.40
C ASP A 240 -3.37 -3.14 -2.44
N LEU A 241 -2.21 -2.49 -2.38
CA LEU A 241 -2.10 -1.04 -2.36
C LEU A 241 -2.68 -0.43 -3.64
N LEU A 242 -3.63 0.48 -3.47
CA LEU A 242 -4.19 1.28 -4.53
C LEU A 242 -3.27 2.46 -4.88
N PRO A 243 -3.17 2.84 -6.17
CA PRO A 243 -2.38 3.98 -6.63
C PRO A 243 -2.97 5.35 -6.25
#